data_AF-S2SFA0-F1
#
_entry.id   AF-S2SFA0-F1
#
_cell.length_a   1.000
_cell.length_b   1.000
_cell.length_c   1.000
_cell.angle_alpha   90.00
_cell.angle_beta   90.00
_cell.angle_gamma   90.00
#
_symmetry.space_group_name_H-M   'P 1'
#
loop_
_entity.id
_entity.type
_entity.pdbx_description
1 polymer ?
#
loop_
_entity_poly.entity_id
_entity_poly.type
_entity_poly.pdbx_seq_one_letter_code
_entity_poly.pdbx_strand_id
1 'polypeptide(L)'
;TDAEKLKREYGNADSLATSEEETFPVTVVGKHEPAMISEKYLSEIIEARVAQIFKRLNKALDAVNALDLPGGIVITGGTTALPGVTELAQDIFGRPVKRFIPDDMGLRHPSFTEGLALIKYAAQMTDIEMLVSSVLPTPFMVDGADVRPQPQSKQPEQPAAAVDQGNQRLLSASRKTPDKPKSKEPS
;
A
#
# COMPACT_ATOMS: atom_id res chain seq x y z
N THR A 1 -2.67 16.72 7.29
CA THR A 1 -2.31 18.12 7.00
C THR A 1 -3.15 18.60 5.83
N ASP A 2 -3.54 19.86 5.81
CA ASP A 2 -4.41 20.40 4.75
C ASP A 2 -3.70 20.38 3.38
N ALA A 3 -2.40 20.64 3.35
CA ALA A 3 -1.59 20.55 2.13
C ALA A 3 -1.56 19.15 1.51
N GLU A 4 -1.55 18.08 2.33
CA GLU A 4 -1.56 16.71 1.79
C GLU A 4 -2.90 16.38 1.13
N LYS A 5 -4.01 16.89 1.66
CA LYS A 5 -5.33 16.73 1.04
C LYS A 5 -5.38 17.45 -0.30
N LEU A 6 -4.94 18.72 -0.33
CA LEU A 6 -4.89 19.51 -1.57
C LEU A 6 -4.04 18.84 -2.65
N LYS A 7 -2.86 18.31 -2.29
CA LYS A 7 -2.00 17.56 -3.21
C LYS A 7 -2.69 16.30 -3.76
N ARG A 8 -3.50 15.61 -2.96
CA ARG A 8 -4.20 14.38 -3.39
C ARG A 8 -5.43 14.68 -4.25
N GLU A 9 -6.11 15.78 -3.99
CA GLU A 9 -7.36 16.15 -4.66
C GLU A 9 -7.12 16.95 -5.95
N TYR A 10 -6.16 17.87 -5.93
CA TYR A 10 -5.91 18.83 -7.02
C TYR A 10 -4.48 18.80 -7.57
N GLY A 11 -3.64 17.88 -7.09
CA GLY A 11 -2.24 17.83 -7.49
C GLY A 11 -2.05 17.17 -8.86
N ASN A 12 -1.20 17.80 -9.68
CA ASN A 12 -0.69 17.26 -10.94
C ASN A 12 0.80 17.64 -11.06
N ALA A 13 1.59 16.81 -11.75
CA ALA A 13 3.00 17.11 -12.08
C ALA A 13 3.17 17.64 -13.50
N ASP A 14 2.08 17.83 -14.25
CA ASP A 14 2.04 18.54 -15.51
C ASP A 14 1.16 19.79 -15.36
N SER A 15 1.79 20.96 -15.27
CA SER A 15 1.08 22.24 -15.15
C SER A 15 0.34 22.65 -16.43
N LEU A 16 0.75 22.14 -17.59
CA LEU A 16 0.08 22.43 -18.87
C LEU A 16 -1.23 21.66 -19.01
N ALA A 17 -1.39 20.57 -18.25
CA ALA A 17 -2.61 19.76 -18.20
C ALA A 17 -3.66 20.25 -17.18
N THR A 18 -3.44 21.40 -16.53
CA THR A 18 -4.31 21.92 -15.45
C THR A 18 -4.93 23.28 -15.77
N SER A 19 -6.07 23.59 -15.13
CA SER A 19 -6.84 24.81 -15.42
C SER A 19 -6.41 26.01 -14.57
N GLU A 20 -6.40 27.21 -15.17
CA GLU A 20 -6.27 28.48 -14.42
C GLU A 20 -7.60 28.94 -13.80
N GLU A 21 -8.72 28.52 -14.38
CA GLU A 21 -10.07 28.95 -14.00
C GLU A 21 -10.59 28.19 -12.77
N GLU A 22 -10.17 26.93 -12.62
CA GLU A 22 -10.54 26.09 -11.47
C GLU A 22 -9.74 26.53 -10.24
N THR A 23 -10.45 26.96 -9.19
CA THR A 23 -9.85 27.48 -7.97
C THR A 23 -10.45 26.86 -6.72
N PHE A 24 -9.64 26.74 -5.67
CA PHE A 24 -10.05 26.20 -4.37
C PHE A 24 -9.47 27.02 -3.20
N PRO A 25 -10.17 27.05 -2.05
CA PRO A 25 -9.73 27.79 -0.88
C PRO A 25 -8.59 27.05 -0.16
N VAL A 26 -7.53 27.76 0.18
CA VAL A 26 -6.38 27.26 0.92
C VAL A 26 -6.17 28.07 2.19
N THR A 27 -6.12 27.40 3.33
CA THR A 27 -5.78 28.02 4.62
C THR A 27 -4.30 28.38 4.63
N VAL A 28 -4.00 29.68 4.71
CA VAL A 28 -2.62 30.18 4.77
C VAL A 28 -2.23 30.45 6.23
N VAL A 29 -1.07 29.93 6.63
CA VAL A 29 -0.54 30.17 7.99
C VAL A 29 -0.38 31.67 8.23
N GLY A 30 -0.99 32.17 9.32
CA GLY A 30 -0.93 33.58 9.68
C GLY A 30 -1.96 34.49 9.00
N LYS A 31 -2.86 33.95 8.17
CA LYS A 31 -4.02 34.68 7.64
C LYS A 31 -5.32 34.14 8.21
N HIS A 32 -6.27 35.04 8.47
CA HIS A 32 -7.58 34.69 9.01
C HIS A 32 -8.55 34.21 7.92
N GLU A 33 -8.37 34.67 6.68
CA GLU A 33 -9.20 34.29 5.53
C GLU A 33 -8.43 33.33 4.60
N PRO A 34 -9.09 32.29 4.06
CA PRO A 34 -8.51 31.41 3.04
C PRO A 34 -8.15 32.18 1.76
N ALA A 35 -7.04 31.81 1.13
CA ALA A 35 -6.67 32.32 -0.19
C ALA A 35 -7.22 31.39 -1.27
N MET A 36 -7.82 31.95 -2.32
CA MET A 36 -8.21 31.18 -3.51
C MET A 36 -6.97 30.92 -4.37
N ILE A 37 -6.71 29.64 -4.66
CA ILE A 37 -5.57 29.19 -5.44
C ILE A 37 -6.08 28.41 -6.65
N SER A 38 -5.51 28.65 -7.82
CA SER A 38 -5.83 27.88 -9.02
C SER A 38 -5.16 26.52 -9.03
N GLU A 39 -5.80 25.57 -9.72
CA GLU A 39 -5.23 24.23 -9.97
C GLU A 39 -3.87 24.34 -10.67
N LYS A 40 -3.76 25.19 -11.70
CA LYS A 40 -2.50 25.42 -12.38
C LYS A 40 -1.39 25.91 -11.46
N TYR A 41 -1.67 26.87 -10.58
CA TYR A 41 -0.64 27.38 -9.67
C TYR A 41 -0.14 26.30 -8.70
N LEU A 42 -1.03 25.44 -8.21
CA LEU A 42 -0.61 24.29 -7.40
C LEU A 42 0.24 23.31 -8.22
N SER A 43 -0.17 23.02 -9.46
CA SER A 43 0.54 22.13 -10.37
C SER A 43 1.95 22.64 -10.68
N GLU A 44 2.13 23.94 -10.93
CA GLU A 44 3.45 24.57 -11.14
C GLU A 44 4.41 24.33 -9.96
N ILE A 45 3.91 24.45 -8.73
CA ILE A 45 4.71 24.19 -7.51
C ILE A 45 5.10 22.70 -7.43
N ILE A 46 4.15 21.81 -7.70
CA ILE A 46 4.36 20.37 -7.62
C ILE A 46 5.33 19.91 -8.72
N GLU A 47 5.08 20.29 -9.96
CA GLU A 47 5.94 20.02 -11.12
C GLU A 47 7.36 20.49 -10.85
N ALA A 48 7.56 21.75 -10.43
CA ALA A 48 8.88 22.29 -10.14
C ALA A 48 9.62 21.46 -9.08
N ARG A 49 8.92 20.98 -8.05
CA ARG A 49 9.51 20.16 -7.00
C ARG A 49 9.86 18.75 -7.49
N VAL A 50 8.96 18.10 -8.21
CA VAL A 50 9.18 16.75 -8.76
C VAL A 50 10.32 16.80 -9.78
N ALA A 51 10.33 17.80 -10.66
CA ALA A 51 11.39 18.03 -11.63
C ALA A 51 12.75 18.24 -10.95
N GLN A 52 12.79 18.99 -9.84
CA GLN A 52 14.02 19.16 -9.07
C GLN A 52 14.54 17.83 -8.51
N ILE A 53 13.66 16.97 -8.02
CA ILE A 53 14.02 15.63 -7.50
C ILE A 53 14.57 14.78 -8.64
N PHE A 54 13.87 14.70 -9.77
CA PHE A 54 14.33 13.91 -10.92
C PHE A 54 15.63 14.44 -11.52
N LYS A 55 15.84 15.77 -11.60
CA LYS A 55 17.12 16.34 -12.07
C LYS A 55 18.30 15.95 -11.15
N ARG A 56 18.09 15.89 -9.84
CA ARG A 56 19.10 15.43 -8.88
C ARG A 56 19.40 13.94 -9.06
N LEU A 57 18.37 13.13 -9.25
CA LEU A 57 18.52 11.70 -9.54
C LEU A 57 19.22 11.47 -10.88
N ASN A 58 18.86 12.22 -11.91
CA ASN A 58 19.46 12.13 -13.25
C ASN A 58 20.97 12.34 -13.18
N LYS A 59 21.42 13.39 -12.46
CA LYS A 59 22.84 13.65 -12.24
C LYS A 59 23.55 12.50 -11.50
N ALA A 60 22.90 11.91 -10.50
CA ALA A 60 23.48 10.80 -9.74
C ALA A 60 23.56 9.51 -10.56
N LEU A 61 22.54 9.21 -11.37
CA LEU A 61 22.48 8.03 -12.25
C LEU A 61 23.46 8.14 -13.42
N ASP A 62 23.57 9.32 -14.02
CA ASP A 62 24.51 9.62 -15.10
C ASP A 62 25.96 9.45 -14.65
N ALA A 63 26.29 9.90 -13.43
CA ALA A 63 27.63 9.77 -12.85
C ALA A 63 28.12 8.30 -12.70
N VAL A 64 27.20 7.33 -12.69
CA VAL A 64 27.51 5.90 -12.61
C VAL A 64 27.15 5.14 -13.89
N ASN A 65 26.84 5.84 -14.98
CA ASN A 65 26.36 5.31 -16.26
C ASN A 65 25.12 4.39 -16.14
N ALA A 66 24.28 4.59 -15.12
CA ALA A 66 23.09 3.76 -14.90
C ALA A 66 21.98 4.03 -15.92
N LEU A 67 21.98 5.20 -16.57
CA LEU A 67 20.97 5.56 -17.59
C LEU A 67 21.12 4.76 -18.90
N ASP A 68 22.30 4.19 -19.15
CA ASP A 68 22.58 3.38 -20.33
C ASP A 68 22.22 1.90 -20.16
N LEU A 69 21.79 1.51 -18.96
CA LEU A 69 21.37 0.13 -18.71
C LEU A 69 20.15 -0.23 -19.57
N PRO A 70 20.16 -1.43 -20.19
CA PRO A 70 19.02 -1.90 -20.95
C PRO A 70 17.83 -2.12 -20.00
N GLY A 71 16.64 -1.65 -20.39
CA GLY A 71 15.39 -1.88 -19.64
C GLY A 71 14.66 -0.61 -19.21
N GLY A 72 15.32 0.56 -19.23
CA GLY A 72 14.73 1.82 -18.81
C GLY A 72 14.58 1.91 -17.29
N ILE A 73 13.70 2.80 -16.83
CA ILE A 73 13.53 3.12 -15.41
C ILE A 73 12.15 2.67 -14.94
N VAL A 74 12.09 2.06 -13.76
CA VAL A 74 10.83 1.76 -13.08
C VAL A 74 10.73 2.61 -11.83
N ILE A 75 9.62 3.34 -11.69
CA ILE A 75 9.32 4.16 -10.50
C ILE A 75 8.14 3.57 -9.74
N THR A 76 8.15 3.74 -8.42
CA THR A 76 7.10 3.28 -7.50
C THR A 76 7.05 4.17 -6.26
N GLY A 77 6.14 3.90 -5.33
CA GLY A 77 5.95 4.65 -4.10
C GLY A 77 4.76 5.60 -4.20
N GLY A 78 4.24 6.05 -3.05
CA GLY A 78 3.00 6.82 -2.99
C GLY A 78 3.00 8.09 -3.84
N THR A 79 4.12 8.81 -3.92
CA THR A 79 4.25 10.03 -4.74
C THR A 79 4.10 9.76 -6.24
N THR A 80 4.44 8.56 -6.71
CA THR A 80 4.27 8.21 -8.14
C THR A 80 2.81 8.05 -8.53
N ALA A 81 1.87 7.99 -7.58
CA ALA A 81 0.43 8.00 -7.88
C ALA A 81 -0.06 9.35 -8.42
N LEU A 82 0.70 10.42 -8.21
CA LEU A 82 0.40 11.74 -8.73
C LEU A 82 0.38 11.72 -10.28
N PRO A 83 -0.64 12.32 -10.93
CA PRO A 83 -0.70 12.45 -12.39
C PRO A 83 0.51 13.22 -12.96
N GLY A 84 0.89 12.94 -14.21
CA GLY A 84 1.99 13.62 -14.91
C GLY A 84 3.42 13.23 -14.47
N VAL A 85 3.57 12.52 -13.35
CA VAL A 85 4.91 12.20 -12.80
C VAL A 85 5.71 11.28 -13.72
N THR A 86 5.05 10.34 -14.41
CA THR A 86 5.75 9.38 -15.27
C THR A 86 6.28 10.08 -16.52
N GLU A 87 5.45 10.95 -17.10
CA GLU A 87 5.73 11.76 -18.27
C GLU A 87 6.89 12.72 -17.97
N LEU A 88 6.79 13.48 -16.88
CA LEU A 88 7.86 14.38 -16.42
C LEU A 88 9.18 13.63 -16.16
N ALA A 89 9.11 12.42 -15.62
CA ALA A 89 10.30 11.59 -15.43
C ALA A 89 10.95 11.20 -16.78
N GLN A 90 10.15 10.81 -17.77
CA GLN A 90 10.65 10.47 -19.11
C GLN A 90 11.33 11.67 -19.76
N ASP A 91 10.74 12.86 -19.66
CA ASP A 91 11.29 14.09 -20.22
C ASP A 91 12.64 14.45 -19.60
N ILE A 92 12.79 14.24 -18.29
CA ILE A 92 14.03 14.57 -17.57
C ILE A 92 15.13 13.52 -17.77
N PHE A 93 14.78 12.24 -17.73
CA PHE A 93 15.77 11.16 -17.86
C PHE A 93 16.14 10.88 -19.31
N GLY A 94 15.30 11.23 -20.28
CA GLY A 94 15.49 10.90 -21.69
C GLY A 94 15.47 9.39 -21.96
N ARG A 95 14.84 8.62 -21.08
CA ARG A 95 14.74 7.15 -21.13
C ARG A 95 13.30 6.71 -20.88
N PRO A 96 12.89 5.53 -21.36
CA PRO A 96 11.57 4.99 -21.03
C PRO A 96 11.40 4.84 -19.52
N VAL A 97 10.31 5.37 -18.96
CA VAL A 97 9.97 5.23 -17.54
C VAL A 97 8.62 4.54 -17.42
N LYS A 98 8.50 3.58 -16.51
CA LYS A 98 7.25 2.90 -16.19
C LYS A 98 6.95 3.00 -14.71
N ARG A 99 5.68 3.24 -14.37
CA ARG A 99 5.20 3.14 -13.00
C ARG A 99 4.82 1.71 -12.67
N PHE A 100 5.37 1.17 -11.59
CA PHE A 100 4.97 -0.12 -11.05
C PHE A 100 3.84 0.04 -10.03
N ILE A 101 2.83 -0.81 -10.13
CA ILE A 101 1.71 -0.92 -9.20
C ILE A 101 1.49 -2.41 -8.92
N PRO A 102 1.34 -2.85 -7.65
CA PRO A 102 1.02 -4.24 -7.35
C PRO A 102 -0.32 -4.68 -7.94
N ASP A 103 -0.41 -5.94 -8.39
CA ASP A 103 -1.64 -6.51 -8.96
C ASP A 103 -2.57 -7.14 -7.91
N ASP A 104 -2.01 -7.41 -6.72
CA ASP A 104 -2.67 -8.05 -5.57
C ASP A 104 -3.93 -7.27 -5.12
N MET A 105 -5.04 -7.98 -4.91
CA MET A 105 -6.33 -7.37 -4.52
C MET A 105 -6.18 -6.62 -3.19
N GLY A 106 -6.68 -5.38 -3.15
CA GLY A 106 -6.55 -4.50 -1.97
C GLY A 106 -5.23 -3.75 -1.86
N LEU A 107 -4.23 -4.08 -2.70
CA LEU A 107 -2.90 -3.45 -2.69
C LEU A 107 -2.56 -2.72 -4.00
N ARG A 108 -3.55 -2.49 -4.87
CA ARG A 108 -3.40 -1.86 -6.20
C ARG A 108 -3.15 -0.36 -6.13
N HIS A 109 -2.11 0.03 -5.41
CA HIS A 109 -1.64 1.40 -5.28
C HIS A 109 -0.12 1.37 -5.05
N PRO A 110 0.66 2.25 -5.71
CA PRO A 110 2.13 2.20 -5.65
C PRO A 110 2.71 2.46 -4.25
N SER A 111 1.91 2.95 -3.30
CA SER A 111 2.32 3.07 -1.89
C SER A 111 2.52 1.73 -1.20
N PHE A 112 1.92 0.64 -1.69
CA PHE A 112 2.04 -0.69 -1.08
C PHE A 112 3.23 -1.48 -1.58
N THR A 113 3.93 -1.00 -2.61
CA THR A 113 5.03 -1.73 -3.25
C THR A 113 6.13 -2.11 -2.29
N GLU A 114 6.56 -1.20 -1.42
CA GLU A 114 7.68 -1.45 -0.50
C GLU A 114 7.34 -2.55 0.52
N GLY A 115 6.22 -2.43 1.24
CA GLY A 115 5.80 -3.44 2.20
C GLY A 115 5.57 -4.80 1.55
N LEU A 116 4.95 -4.83 0.36
CA LEU A 116 4.75 -6.06 -0.38
C LEU A 116 6.07 -6.69 -0.86
N ALA A 117 7.03 -5.87 -1.31
CA ALA A 117 8.33 -6.35 -1.76
C ALA A 117 9.10 -7.02 -0.61
N LEU A 118 9.08 -6.43 0.60
CA LEU A 118 9.71 -7.02 1.77
C LEU A 118 9.08 -8.35 2.17
N ILE A 119 7.74 -8.44 2.15
CA ILE A 119 7.02 -9.68 2.46
C ILE A 119 7.33 -10.75 1.41
N LYS A 120 7.27 -10.40 0.11
CA LYS A 120 7.60 -11.31 -1.00
C LYS A 120 9.04 -11.81 -0.89
N TYR A 121 9.98 -10.92 -0.56
CA TYR A 121 11.38 -11.26 -0.34
C TYR A 121 11.54 -12.27 0.80
N ALA A 122 10.95 -12.01 1.97
CA ALA A 122 11.02 -12.93 3.11
C ALA A 122 10.35 -14.28 2.81
N ALA A 123 9.21 -14.28 2.10
CA ALA A 123 8.49 -15.51 1.73
C ALA A 123 9.23 -16.37 0.69
N GLN A 124 10.16 -15.79 -0.07
CA GLN A 124 10.94 -16.47 -1.10
C GLN A 124 12.34 -16.89 -0.63
N MET A 125 12.71 -16.59 0.63
CA MET A 125 13.99 -17.02 1.18
C MET A 125 14.05 -18.55 1.32
N THR A 126 15.16 -19.11 0.89
CA THR A 126 15.55 -20.49 1.19
C THR A 126 16.05 -20.64 2.63
N ASP A 127 16.06 -21.87 3.14
CA ASP A 127 16.61 -22.17 4.47
C ASP A 127 18.08 -21.70 4.61
N ILE A 128 18.86 -21.79 3.53
CA ILE A 128 20.25 -21.33 3.49
C ILE A 128 20.31 -19.81 3.62
N GLU A 129 19.48 -19.08 2.88
CA GLU A 129 19.42 -17.61 2.94
C GLU A 129 18.95 -17.12 4.30
N MET A 130 17.99 -17.81 4.93
CA MET A 130 17.58 -17.52 6.31
C MET A 130 18.72 -17.73 7.30
N LEU A 131 19.47 -18.83 7.17
CA LEU A 131 20.62 -19.11 8.04
C LEU A 131 21.69 -18.02 7.88
N VAL A 132 22.03 -17.64 6.65
CA VAL A 132 23.00 -16.57 6.35
C VAL A 132 22.52 -15.24 6.91
N SER A 133 21.23 -14.92 6.73
CA SER A 133 20.64 -13.68 7.27
C SER A 133 20.62 -13.64 8.79
N SER A 134 20.57 -14.79 9.48
CA SER A 134 20.56 -14.86 10.95
C SER A 134 21.93 -14.60 11.58
N VAL A 135 23.02 -14.82 10.84
CA VAL A 135 24.40 -14.67 11.31
C VAL A 135 25.07 -13.39 10.83
N LEU A 136 24.57 -12.78 9.76
CA LEU A 136 25.09 -11.52 9.24
C LEU A 136 24.27 -10.34 9.80
N PRO A 137 24.92 -9.24 10.23
CA PRO A 137 24.23 -8.00 10.54
C PRO A 137 23.71 -7.37 9.24
N THR A 138 22.53 -7.82 8.82
CA THR A 138 21.84 -7.24 7.66
C THR A 138 20.94 -6.09 8.14
N PRO A 139 20.89 -4.97 7.40
CA PRO A 139 20.15 -3.77 7.83
C PRO A 139 18.62 -3.95 7.87
N PHE A 140 18.10 -5.11 7.49
CA PHE A 140 16.66 -5.41 7.40
C PHE A 140 16.14 -6.35 8.50
N MET A 141 16.97 -6.74 9.48
CA MET A 141 16.47 -7.55 10.60
C MET A 141 15.53 -6.72 11.47
N VAL A 142 14.26 -7.15 11.51
CA VAL A 142 13.35 -6.84 12.61
C VAL A 142 13.99 -7.44 13.86
N ASP A 143 14.36 -6.59 14.80
CA ASP A 143 14.94 -7.00 16.08
C ASP A 143 14.03 -8.07 16.71
N GLY A 144 14.63 -9.20 17.08
CA GLY A 144 13.98 -10.49 17.17
C GLY A 144 12.68 -10.49 17.96
N ALA A 145 11.56 -10.74 17.28
CA ALA A 145 10.54 -11.58 17.89
C ALA A 145 11.18 -12.96 18.05
N ASP A 146 11.49 -13.29 19.29
CA ASP A 146 12.15 -14.52 19.73
C ASP A 146 11.38 -15.77 19.26
N VAL A 147 11.58 -16.21 18.01
CA VAL A 147 11.10 -17.51 17.51
C VAL A 147 12.15 -18.55 17.86
N ARG A 148 12.42 -18.72 19.15
CA ARG A 148 12.98 -19.98 19.64
C ARG A 148 11.89 -21.04 19.53
N PRO A 149 12.07 -22.13 18.76
CA PRO A 149 11.14 -23.24 18.83
C PRO A 149 11.16 -23.81 20.24
N GLN A 150 10.11 -23.55 21.03
CA GLN A 150 9.97 -24.20 22.32
C GLN A 150 9.72 -25.69 22.08
N PRO A 151 10.46 -26.60 22.75
CA PRO A 151 10.15 -28.02 22.69
C PRO A 151 8.72 -28.22 23.20
N GLN A 152 7.80 -28.65 22.33
CA GLN A 152 6.48 -29.08 22.76
C GLN A 152 6.63 -30.27 23.71
N SER A 153 6.38 -30.05 25.00
CA SER A 153 6.25 -31.13 25.97
C SER A 153 5.03 -31.96 25.59
N LYS A 154 5.25 -33.16 25.04
CA LYS A 154 4.21 -34.16 24.87
C LYS A 154 3.61 -34.47 26.24
N GLN A 155 2.39 -34.02 26.51
CA GLN A 155 1.60 -34.54 27.62
C GLN A 155 1.24 -36.00 27.32
N PRO A 156 1.33 -36.92 28.29
CA PRO A 156 0.93 -38.31 28.07
C PRO A 156 -0.58 -38.38 27.83
N GLU A 157 -1.00 -39.06 26.75
CA GLU A 157 -2.40 -39.46 26.53
C GLU A 157 -2.88 -40.32 27.71
N GLN A 158 -3.95 -39.89 28.37
CA GLN A 158 -4.69 -40.72 29.33
C GLN A 158 -5.64 -41.66 28.57
N PRO A 159 -5.73 -42.96 28.92
CA PRO A 159 -6.59 -43.89 28.22
C PRO A 159 -8.07 -43.61 28.51
N ALA A 160 -8.89 -43.79 27.48
CA ALA A 160 -10.35 -43.65 27.53
C ALA A 160 -10.99 -44.57 28.58
N ALA A 161 -11.83 -44.00 29.45
CA ALA A 161 -12.73 -44.74 30.33
C ALA A 161 -14.20 -44.48 29.92
N ALA A 162 -14.97 -45.55 29.95
CA ALA A 162 -16.28 -45.72 29.34
C ALA A 162 -17.41 -44.85 29.92
N VAL A 163 -18.43 -44.64 29.09
CA VAL A 163 -19.71 -43.96 29.34
C VAL A 163 -20.60 -44.80 30.26
N ASP A 164 -21.19 -44.18 31.30
CA ASP A 164 -22.34 -44.74 32.03
C ASP A 164 -23.56 -43.81 31.95
N GLN A 165 -24.72 -44.45 31.75
CA GLN A 165 -26.01 -43.89 31.39
C GLN A 165 -26.79 -43.47 32.64
N GLY A 166 -27.40 -42.28 32.65
CA GLY A 166 -28.39 -41.98 33.69
C GLY A 166 -28.76 -40.52 33.85
N ASN A 167 -29.50 -39.96 32.90
CA ASN A 167 -30.61 -39.05 33.23
C ASN A 167 -31.45 -38.73 31.98
N GLN A 168 -32.33 -39.66 31.65
CA GLN A 168 -33.62 -39.29 31.06
C GLN A 168 -34.61 -39.12 32.21
N ARG A 169 -35.27 -37.97 32.29
CA ARG A 169 -36.73 -37.92 32.17
C ARG A 169 -37.27 -36.48 32.14
N LEU A 170 -37.93 -36.20 31.01
CA LEU A 170 -39.19 -35.44 30.86
C LEU A 170 -39.03 -33.91 31.07
N LEU A 171 -39.23 -33.06 30.07
CA LEU A 171 -40.49 -32.80 29.36
C LEU A 171 -40.15 -32.11 28.01
N SER A 172 -40.44 -32.74 26.85
CA SER A 172 -41.51 -32.35 25.90
C SER A 172 -41.58 -30.85 25.56
N ALA A 173 -41.61 -30.36 24.33
CA ALA A 173 -41.79 -30.96 23.02
C ALA A 173 -41.53 -29.88 21.94
N SER A 174 -41.00 -30.33 20.80
CA SER A 174 -41.39 -29.94 19.44
C SER A 174 -41.64 -28.46 19.11
N ARG A 175 -40.74 -27.84 18.32
CA ARG A 175 -41.14 -27.04 17.16
C ARG A 175 -40.18 -27.27 15.97
N LYS A 176 -40.72 -27.94 14.95
CA LYS A 176 -40.18 -28.04 13.60
C LYS A 176 -40.32 -26.71 12.85
N THR A 177 -39.30 -26.48 12.01
CA THR A 177 -39.14 -25.72 10.75
C THR A 177 -40.26 -24.82 10.17
N PRO A 178 -39.89 -23.78 9.40
CA PRO A 178 -40.80 -22.77 8.84
C PRO A 178 -41.38 -23.18 7.48
N ASP A 179 -42.58 -22.68 7.17
CA ASP A 179 -43.11 -22.64 5.80
C ASP A 179 -43.91 -21.34 5.53
N LYS A 180 -43.76 -20.79 4.33
CA LYS A 180 -44.41 -19.55 3.83
C LYS A 180 -45.92 -19.80 3.60
N PRO A 181 -46.77 -18.75 3.47
CA PRO A 181 -47.18 -18.35 2.10
C PRO A 181 -47.58 -16.88 1.85
N LYS A 182 -47.66 -16.63 0.52
CA LYS A 182 -48.21 -15.58 -0.35
C LYS A 182 -49.41 -14.68 0.09
N SER A 183 -49.29 -13.40 -0.30
CA SER A 183 -50.24 -12.47 -0.96
C SER A 183 -51.75 -12.44 -0.61
N LYS A 184 -52.28 -11.24 -0.34
CA LYS A 184 -53.26 -10.48 -1.16
C LYS A 184 -53.77 -9.19 -0.46
N GLU A 185 -53.88 -8.11 -1.23
CA GLU A 185 -54.77 -6.92 -1.05
C GLU A 185 -56.24 -7.31 -0.75
N PRO A 186 -57.14 -6.44 -0.23
CA PRO A 186 -57.49 -5.07 -0.70
C PRO A 186 -57.70 -4.06 0.47
N SER A 187 -58.08 -2.78 0.36
CA SER A 187 -58.91 -2.01 -0.58
C SER A 187 -58.51 -0.53 -0.60
#